data_AF-A0A0G1GEU5-F1
#
_entry.id   AF-A0A0G1GEU5-F1
#
_cell.length_a   1.000
_cell.length_b   1.000
_cell.length_c   1.000
_cell.angle_alpha   90.00
_cell.angle_beta   90.00
_cell.angle_gamma   90.00
#
_symmetry.space_group_name_H-M   'P 1'
#
loop_
_entity.id
_entity.type
_entity.pdbx_description
1 polymer ?
#
loop_
_entity_poly.entity_id
_entity_poly.type
_entity_poly.pdbx_seq_one_letter_code
_entity_poly.pdbx_strand_id
1 'polypeptide(L)' 'MPRLSVFRSNKKIYAQLIDDKKSVTLSSAFGDDPKSVGEEIAKKASGKKIQKAVFDRSGYQYHGKVKLLADSARKAGLKI' A
#
# COMPACT_ATOMS: atom_id res chain seq x y z
N MET A 1 -14.21 -2.57 -2.23
CA MET A 1 -12.87 -3.16 -2.06
C MET A 1 -11.91 -2.00 -2.01
N PRO A 2 -11.14 -1.82 -0.93
CA PRO A 2 -10.29 -0.65 -0.78
C PRO A 2 -9.22 -0.61 -1.87
N ARG A 3 -8.79 0.58 -2.27
CA ARG A 3 -7.61 0.76 -3.13
C ARG A 3 -6.38 1.06 -2.28
N LEU A 4 -5.26 0.46 -2.64
CA LEU A 4 -3.94 0.75 -2.07
C LEU A 4 -3.22 1.71 -3.03
N SER A 5 -3.33 3.00 -2.78
CA SER A 5 -2.65 4.03 -3.57
C SER A 5 -1.21 4.20 -3.10
N VAL A 6 -0.29 4.22 -4.07
CA VAL A 6 1.13 4.45 -3.85
C VAL A 6 1.50 5.84 -4.34
N PHE A 7 2.21 6.59 -3.50
CA PHE A 7 2.86 7.83 -3.88
C PHE A 7 4.36 7.73 -3.61
N ARG A 8 5.17 8.01 -4.63
CA ARG A 8 6.62 7.97 -4.55
C ARG A 8 7.17 9.37 -4.80
N SER A 9 7.91 9.89 -3.82
CA SER A 9 8.75 11.06 -4.01
C SER A 9 10.19 10.63 -4.32
N ASN A 10 11.08 11.62 -4.48
CA ASN A 10 12.51 11.33 -4.71
C ASN A 10 13.16 10.66 -3.51
N LYS A 11 12.70 10.98 -2.29
CA LYS A 11 13.28 10.47 -1.04
C LYS A 11 12.43 9.36 -0.43
N LYS A 12 11.12 9.58 -0.31
CA LYS A 12 10.19 8.76 0.46
C LYS A 12 9.15 8.07 -0.40
N ILE A 13 8.55 7.04 0.18
CA ILE A 13 7.40 6.34 -0.39
C ILE A 13 6.25 6.33 0.62
N TYR A 14 5.05 6.46 0.11
CA TYR A 14 3.81 6.56 0.86
C TYR A 14 2.82 5.55 0.28
N ALA A 15 2.09 4.89 1.16
CA ALA A 15 1.03 3.96 0.82
C ALA A 15 -0.21 4.29 1.64
N GLN A 16 -1.35 4.38 0.96
CA GLN A 16 -2.63 4.68 1.58
C GLN A 16 -3.67 3.68 1.13
N LEU A 17 -4.39 3.13 2.09
CA LEU A 17 -5.52 2.26 1.87
C LEU A 17 -6.80 3.07 1.97
N ILE A 18 -7.52 3.23 0.87
CA ILE A 18 -8.66 4.14 0.74
C ILE A 18 -9.90 3.32 0.38
N ASP A 19 -11.03 3.60 1.02
CA ASP A 19 -12.33 3.08 0.60
C ASP A 19 -13.07 4.15 -0.20
N ASP A 20 -13.06 4.04 -1.52
CA ASP A 20 -13.69 5.03 -2.40
C ASP A 20 -15.20 5.15 -2.21
N LYS A 21 -15.88 4.11 -1.71
CA LYS A 21 -17.33 4.17 -1.43
C LYS A 21 -17.66 5.09 -0.26
N LYS A 22 -16.77 5.14 0.72
CA LYS A 22 -16.92 5.98 1.93
C LYS A 22 -16.08 7.25 1.85
N SER A 23 -15.21 7.36 0.84
CA SER A 23 -14.21 8.41 0.68
C SER A 23 -13.34 8.59 1.94
N VAL A 24 -13.02 7.50 2.63
CA VAL A 24 -12.24 7.49 3.88
C VAL A 24 -10.95 6.70 3.70
N THR A 25 -9.85 7.28 4.19
CA THR A 25 -8.58 6.57 4.33
C THR A 25 -8.64 5.63 5.52
N LEU A 26 -8.58 4.33 5.25
CA LEU A 26 -8.60 3.29 6.26
C LEU A 26 -7.23 3.12 6.92
N SER A 27 -6.13 3.20 6.18
CA SER A 27 -4.80 3.13 6.77
C SER A 27 -3.79 3.87 5.92
N SER A 28 -2.70 4.31 6.55
CA SER A 28 -1.58 4.95 5.88
C SER A 28 -0.26 4.43 6.45
N ALA A 29 0.75 4.37 5.60
CA ALA A 29 2.12 4.06 5.95
C ALA A 29 3.06 4.89 5.06
N PHE A 30 4.21 5.28 5.59
CA PHE A 30 5.20 6.05 4.85
C PHE A 30 6.59 5.81 5.41
N GLY A 31 7.60 5.95 4.57
CA GLY A 31 8.99 5.72 4.98
C GLY A 31 9.97 5.86 3.83
N ASP A 32 11.24 5.62 4.12
CA ASP A 32 12.31 5.63 3.12
C ASP A 32 12.43 4.27 2.41
N ASP A 33 12.19 3.17 3.12
CA ASP A 33 12.27 1.80 2.59
C ASP A 33 10.90 1.26 2.13
N PRO A 34 10.74 0.89 0.83
CA PRO A 34 9.49 0.35 0.30
C PRO A 34 9.05 -0.97 0.93
N LYS A 35 10.00 -1.81 1.35
CA LYS A 35 9.66 -3.13 1.91
C LYS A 35 8.99 -2.95 3.25
N SER A 36 9.60 -2.18 4.15
CA SER A 36 9.04 -1.86 5.47
C SER A 36 7.66 -1.24 5.36
N VAL A 37 7.45 -0.29 4.43
CA VAL A 37 6.15 0.35 4.23
C VAL A 37 5.08 -0.65 3.77
N GLY A 38 5.41 -1.58 2.86
CA GLY A 38 4.48 -2.60 2.41
C GLY A 38 4.12 -3.62 3.50
N GLU A 39 5.05 -3.99 4.37
CA GLU A 39 4.75 -4.83 5.54
C GLU A 39 3.89 -4.11 6.57
N GLU A 40 4.19 -2.84 6.84
CA GLU A 40 3.47 -2.03 7.81
C GLU A 40 2.01 -1.81 7.38
N ILE A 41 1.77 -1.51 6.10
CA ILE A 41 0.41 -1.30 5.60
C ILE A 41 -0.40 -2.59 5.65
N ALA A 42 0.21 -3.75 5.38
CA ALA A 42 -0.45 -5.05 5.48
C ALA A 42 -0.79 -5.40 6.94
N LYS A 43 0.11 -5.13 7.90
CA LYS A 43 -0.18 -5.29 9.34
C LYS A 43 -1.34 -4.39 9.77
N LYS A 44 -1.34 -3.12 9.36
CA LYS A 44 -2.44 -2.17 9.63
C LYS A 44 -3.76 -2.62 8.98
N ALA A 45 -3.71 -3.17 7.78
CA ALA A 45 -4.88 -3.70 7.08
C ALA A 45 -5.45 -4.94 7.80
N SER A 46 -4.60 -5.84 8.27
CA SER A 46 -4.98 -7.02 9.06
C SER A 46 -5.72 -6.63 10.34
N GLY A 47 -5.21 -5.62 11.08
CA GLY A 47 -5.89 -5.07 12.26
C GLY A 47 -7.29 -4.50 11.98
N LYS A 48 -7.53 -4.03 10.75
CA LYS A 48 -8.84 -3.55 10.29
C LYS A 48 -9.67 -4.62 9.57
N LYS A 49 -9.24 -5.89 9.60
CA LYS A 49 -9.87 -7.04 8.93
C LYS A 49 -9.99 -6.88 7.41
N ILE A 50 -9.05 -6.16 6.79
CA ILE A 50 -9.02 -5.94 5.34
C ILE A 50 -8.05 -6.94 4.71
N GLN A 51 -8.59 -7.87 3.92
CA GLN A 51 -7.80 -8.93 3.30
C GLN A 51 -7.53 -8.70 1.80
N LYS A 52 -8.43 -7.98 1.13
CA LYS A 52 -8.36 -7.73 -0.32
C LYS A 52 -8.34 -6.23 -0.58
N ALA A 53 -7.42 -5.79 -1.41
CA ALA A 53 -7.36 -4.43 -1.92
C ALA A 53 -6.94 -4.42 -3.38
N VAL A 54 -7.24 -3.33 -4.09
CA VAL A 54 -6.77 -3.12 -5.46
C VAL A 54 -5.49 -2.31 -5.42
N PHE A 55 -4.41 -2.78 -6.07
CA PHE A 55 -3.17 -2.01 -6.15
C PHE A 55 -3.29 -0.84 -7.13
N ASP A 56 -3.19 0.38 -6.62
CA ASP A 56 -3.20 1.62 -7.40
C ASP A 56 -1.77 2.19 -7.49
N ARG A 57 -1.21 2.11 -8.69
CA ARG A 57 0.15 2.56 -9.02
C ARG A 57 0.24 4.05 -9.33
N SER A 58 -0.84 4.82 -9.27
CA SER A 58 -0.85 6.30 -9.42
C SER A 58 -0.08 6.85 -10.64
N GLY A 59 -0.01 6.07 -11.72
CA GLY A 59 0.74 6.42 -12.94
C GLY A 59 2.23 6.04 -12.95
N TYR A 60 2.78 5.50 -11.87
CA TYR A 60 4.15 4.98 -11.85
C TYR A 60 4.25 3.63 -12.58
N GLN A 61 5.40 3.39 -13.22
CA GLN A 61 5.72 2.09 -13.76
C GLN A 61 5.81 1.05 -12.64
N TYR A 62 5.30 -0.17 -12.90
CA TYR A 62 5.39 -1.29 -11.96
C TYR A 62 6.82 -1.86 -11.96
N HIS A 63 7.72 -1.13 -11.32
CA HIS A 63 9.14 -1.45 -11.27
C HIS A 63 9.77 -0.90 -9.98
N GLY A 64 11.00 -1.35 -9.68
CA GLY A 64 11.82 -0.84 -8.58
C GLY A 64 11.06 -0.75 -7.25
N LYS A 65 11.04 0.45 -6.66
CA LYS A 65 10.40 0.72 -5.35
C LYS A 65 8.91 0.36 -5.31
N VAL A 66 8.16 0.60 -6.39
CA VAL A 66 6.71 0.35 -6.44
C VAL A 66 6.43 -1.16 -6.42
N LYS A 67 7.20 -1.93 -7.21
CA LYS A 67 7.14 -3.39 -7.20
C LYS A 67 7.54 -3.96 -5.85
N LEU A 68 8.62 -3.46 -5.25
CA LEU A 68 9.10 -3.92 -3.94
C LEU A 68 8.07 -3.73 -2.83
N LEU A 69 7.35 -2.60 -2.82
CA LEU A 69 6.27 -2.34 -1.87
C LEU A 69 5.09 -3.31 -2.07
N ALA A 70 4.70 -3.54 -3.32
CA ALA A 70 3.61 -4.47 -3.62
C ALA A 70 3.98 -5.91 -3.22
N ASP A 71 5.20 -6.34 -3.52
CA ASP A 71 5.67 -7.68 -3.19
C ASP A 71 5.78 -7.89 -1.67
N SER A 72 6.22 -6.89 -0.90
CA SER A 72 6.28 -7.00 0.57
C SER A 72 4.88 -6.99 1.21
N ALA A 73 3.96 -6.17 0.71
CA ALA A 73 2.57 -6.18 1.15
C ALA A 73 1.87 -7.53 0.87
N ARG A 74 2.15 -8.15 -0.30
CA ARG A 74 1.68 -9.51 -0.62
C ARG A 74 2.23 -10.56 0.34
N LYS A 75 3.54 -10.52 0.62
CA LYS A 75 4.18 -11.45 1.57
C LYS A 75 3.60 -11.33 2.97
N ALA A 76 3.24 -10.12 3.39
CA ALA A 76 2.60 -9.86 4.67
C ALA A 76 1.11 -10.23 4.71
N GLY A 77 0.56 -10.81 3.63
CA GLY A 77 -0.79 -11.41 3.61
C GLY A 77 -1.88 -10.51 3.02
N LEU A 78 -1.55 -9.32 2.54
CA LEU A 78 -2.51 -8.45 1.85
C LEU A 78 -2.67 -8.92 0.39
N LYS A 79 -3.90 -9.28 -0.02
CA LYS A 79 -4.17 -9.67 -1.42
C LYS A 79 -4.38 -8.42 -2.27
N ILE A 80 -3.34 -8.06 -3.02
CA ILE A 80 -3.25 -6.91 -3.95
C ILE A 80 -2.59 -7.31 -5.28
#